data_AF-A0A4R5DLZ1-F1
#
_entry.id   AF-A0A4R5DLZ1-F1
#
_cell.length_a   1.000
_cell.length_b   1.000
_cell.length_c   1.000
_cell.angle_alpha   90.00
_cell.angle_beta   90.00
_cell.angle_gamma   90.00
#
_symmetry.space_group_name_H-M   'P 1'
#
loop_
_entity.id
_entity.type
_entity.pdbx_description
1 polymer ?
#
loop_
_entity_poly.entity_id
_entity_poly.type
_entity_poly.pdbx_seq_one_letter_code
_entity_poly.pdbx_strand_id
1 'polypeptide(L)'
;MSRIEDKIKEIQEESEATREEPYPESVVGTQPNLAGSVVQSVRLPAAEFAKIEQIAREAELPVSALIRGWVLNTLAARENATLKDAVNRLISDADELRRFIDSDPAA
;
A
#
# COMPACT_ATOMS: atom_id res chain seq x y z
N MET A 1 28.57 21.94 4.88
CA MET A 1 27.20 21.44 5.09
C MET A 1 26.34 22.00 3.98
N SER A 2 25.42 21.18 3.47
CA SER A 2 24.58 21.51 2.33
C SER A 2 23.52 22.54 2.72
N ARG A 3 23.17 23.43 1.79
CA ARG A 3 22.15 24.48 1.97
C ARG A 3 20.77 23.96 2.43
N ILE A 4 20.52 22.67 2.22
CA ILE A 4 19.31 21.96 2.67
C ILE A 4 19.44 21.54 4.13
N GLU A 5 20.60 21.05 4.56
CA GLU A 5 20.85 20.60 5.94
C GLU A 5 20.70 21.77 6.92
N ASP A 6 21.25 22.94 6.56
CA ASP A 6 21.15 24.15 7.38
C ASP A 6 19.68 24.59 7.55
N LYS A 7 18.88 24.43 6.48
CA LYS A 7 17.46 24.79 6.46
C LYS A 7 16.58 23.83 7.26
N ILE A 8 16.89 22.54 7.20
CA ILE A 8 16.22 21.52 8.01
C ILE A 8 16.46 21.83 9.49
N LYS A 9 17.71 22.16 9.85
CA LYS A 9 18.09 22.49 11.22
C LYS A 9 17.38 23.76 11.73
N GLU A 10 17.33 24.81 10.93
CA GLU A 10 16.61 26.06 11.24
C GLU A 10 15.12 25.79 11.53
N ILE A 11 14.44 25.06 10.64
CA ILE A 11 13.02 24.70 10.81
C ILE A 11 12.79 23.83 12.05
N GLN A 12 13.72 22.92 12.34
CA GLN A 12 13.63 22.05 13.51
C GLN A 12 13.78 22.84 14.81
N GLU A 13 14.74 23.77 14.88
CA GLU A 13 14.93 24.64 16.04
C GLU A 13 13.73 25.57 16.28
N GLU A 14 13.16 26.15 15.21
CA GLU A 14 11.92 26.94 15.27
C GLU A 14 10.74 26.10 15.79
N SER A 15 10.56 24.89 15.25
CA SER A 15 9.45 24.00 15.63
C SER A 15 9.53 23.55 17.10
N GLU A 16 10.72 23.24 17.60
CA GLU A 16 10.92 22.85 19.01
C GLU A 16 10.69 24.04 19.95
N ALA A 17 11.07 25.25 19.55
CA ALA A 17 10.86 26.46 20.34
C ALA A 17 9.37 26.82 20.47
N THR A 18 8.58 26.64 19.41
CA THR A 18 7.16 27.01 19.37
C THR A 18 6.22 25.83 19.63
N ARG A 19 6.73 24.68 20.10
CA ARG A 19 5.94 23.43 20.25
C ARG A 19 4.69 23.57 21.11
N GLU A 20 4.79 24.34 22.19
CA GLU A 20 3.72 24.55 23.16
C GLU A 20 2.92 25.85 22.87
N GLU A 21 3.31 26.59 21.83
CA GLU A 21 2.56 27.78 21.43
C GLU A 21 1.23 27.37 20.79
N PRO A 22 0.14 28.10 21.08
CA PRO A 22 -1.13 27.84 20.44
C PRO A 22 -1.02 28.09 18.94
N TYR A 23 -1.66 27.25 18.14
CA TYR A 23 -1.79 27.49 16.70
C TYR A 23 -2.49 28.84 16.45
N PRO A 24 -2.08 29.61 15.42
CA PRO A 24 -2.75 30.86 15.07
C PRO A 24 -4.24 30.65 14.79
N GLU A 25 -5.09 31.61 15.21
CA GLU A 25 -6.56 31.48 15.13
C GLU A 25 -7.08 31.28 13.70
N SER A 26 -6.32 31.68 12.68
CA SER A 26 -6.68 31.50 11.26
C SER A 26 -6.37 30.11 10.71
N VAL A 27 -5.71 29.23 11.49
CA VAL A 27 -5.30 27.90 11.04
C VAL A 27 -6.41 26.90 11.30
N VAL A 28 -7.00 26.38 10.23
CA VAL A 28 -7.94 25.26 10.29
C VAL A 28 -7.19 23.98 9.98
N GLY A 29 -7.08 23.09 10.96
CA GLY A 29 -6.56 21.74 10.74
C GLY A 29 -7.49 20.99 9.80
N THR A 30 -6.97 20.49 8.68
CA THR A 30 -7.70 19.59 7.79
C THR A 30 -7.16 18.17 7.97
N GLN A 31 -8.05 17.18 7.88
CA GLN A 31 -7.67 15.77 7.80
C GLN A 31 -8.12 15.19 6.46
N PRO A 32 -7.48 15.59 5.34
CA PRO A 32 -7.94 15.24 4.00
C PRO A 32 -8.03 13.73 3.78
N ASN A 33 -7.19 12.96 4.46
CA ASN A 33 -7.11 11.51 4.33
C ASN A 33 -8.04 10.75 5.28
N LEU A 34 -8.63 11.40 6.30
CA LEU A 34 -9.50 10.70 7.26
C LEU A 34 -10.94 10.57 6.73
N ALA A 35 -11.41 11.57 5.98
CA ALA A 35 -12.81 11.64 5.54
C ALA A 35 -13.20 10.63 4.45
N GLY A 36 -12.22 10.01 3.76
CA GLY A 36 -12.46 9.11 2.64
C GLY A 36 -12.06 7.65 2.86
N SER A 37 -11.43 7.31 3.98
CA SER A 37 -10.92 5.97 4.24
C SER A 37 -11.71 5.26 5.33
N VAL A 38 -12.18 4.05 5.04
CA VAL A 38 -12.81 3.17 6.04
C VAL A 38 -11.84 2.03 6.38
N VAL A 39 -11.67 1.75 7.68
CA VAL A 39 -10.88 0.60 8.14
C VAL A 39 -11.80 -0.61 8.27
N GLN A 40 -11.49 -1.66 7.51
CA GLN A 40 -12.13 -2.97 7.64
C GLN A 40 -11.19 -3.93 8.37
N SER A 41 -11.67 -4.54 9.46
CA SER A 41 -10.93 -5.56 10.21
C SER A 41 -11.57 -6.93 10.01
N VAL A 42 -10.75 -7.92 9.65
CA VAL A 42 -11.17 -9.31 9.42
C VAL A 42 -10.25 -10.22 10.21
N ARG A 43 -10.82 -11.25 10.85
CA ARG A 43 -10.03 -12.28 11.55
C ARG A 43 -9.66 -13.36 10.56
N LEU A 44 -8.36 -13.63 10.46
CA LEU A 44 -7.82 -14.73 9.67
C LEU A 44 -7.18 -15.77 10.60
N PRO A 45 -7.22 -17.06 10.25
CA PRO A 45 -6.36 -18.07 10.87
C PRO A 45 -4.89 -17.65 10.82
N ALA A 46 -4.16 -17.85 11.91
CA ALA A 46 -2.76 -17.41 12.01
C ALA A 46 -1.87 -17.99 10.90
N ALA A 47 -2.11 -19.24 10.52
CA ALA A 47 -1.37 -19.91 9.45
C ALA A 47 -1.60 -19.28 8.07
N GLU A 48 -2.80 -18.76 7.81
CA GLU A 48 -3.11 -18.08 6.54
C GLU A 48 -2.51 -16.68 6.52
N PHE A 49 -2.60 -15.95 7.63
CA PHE A 49 -1.98 -14.64 7.74
C PHE A 49 -0.45 -14.71 7.57
N ALA A 50 0.21 -15.71 8.16
CA ALA A 50 1.66 -15.91 8.02
C ALA A 50 2.11 -16.09 6.56
N LYS A 51 1.28 -16.73 5.72
CA LYS A 51 1.55 -16.85 4.27
C LYS A 51 1.48 -15.49 3.58
N ILE A 52 0.49 -14.67 3.93
CA ILE A 52 0.37 -13.31 3.38
C ILE A 52 1.58 -12.47 3.79
N GLU A 53 2.01 -12.56 5.06
CA GLU A 53 3.20 -11.86 5.53
C GLU A 53 4.46 -12.27 4.77
N GLN A 54 4.60 -13.56 4.45
CA GLN A 54 5.71 -14.04 3.64
C GLN A 54 5.71 -13.44 2.24
N ILE A 55 4.58 -13.49 1.53
CA ILE A 55 4.45 -12.93 0.18
C ILE A 55 4.72 -11.42 0.19
N ALA A 56 4.22 -10.71 1.21
CA ALA A 56 4.46 -9.28 1.37
C ALA A 56 5.95 -8.96 1.56
N ARG A 57 6.68 -9.76 2.34
CA ARG A 57 8.12 -9.61 2.51
C ARG A 57 8.89 -9.85 1.21
N GLU A 58 8.56 -10.92 0.49
CA GLU A 58 9.21 -11.25 -0.78
C GLU A 58 8.96 -10.18 -1.86
N ALA A 59 7.81 -9.52 -1.82
CA ALA A 59 7.46 -8.41 -2.70
C ALA A 59 7.95 -7.03 -2.20
N GLU A 60 8.59 -6.95 -1.03
CA GLU A 60 8.99 -5.70 -0.38
C GLU A 60 7.83 -4.71 -0.15
N LEU A 61 6.63 -5.23 0.16
CA LEU A 61 5.42 -4.45 0.37
C LEU A 61 4.92 -4.54 1.81
N PRO A 62 4.30 -3.47 2.36
CA PRO A 62 3.48 -3.60 3.55
C PRO A 62 2.33 -4.59 3.34
N VAL A 63 2.04 -5.43 4.34
CA VAL A 63 0.95 -6.42 4.29
C VAL A 63 -0.39 -5.77 3.94
N SER A 64 -0.69 -4.61 4.52
CA SER A 64 -1.91 -3.85 4.24
C SER A 64 -1.99 -3.35 2.80
N ALA A 65 -0.85 -2.96 2.21
CA ALA A 65 -0.76 -2.52 0.82
C ALA A 65 -0.99 -3.69 -0.15
N LEU A 66 -0.40 -4.86 0.14
CA LEU A 66 -0.60 -6.08 -0.63
C LEU A 66 -2.08 -6.50 -0.63
N ILE A 67 -2.69 -6.61 0.56
CA ILE A 67 -4.11 -6.99 0.71
C ILE A 67 -5.01 -5.99 -0.02
N ARG A 68 -4.76 -4.69 0.14
CA ARG A 68 -5.52 -3.64 -0.58
C ARG A 68 -5.41 -3.83 -2.09
N GLY A 69 -4.22 -4.11 -2.61
CA GLY A 69 -3.98 -4.38 -4.02
C GLY A 69 -4.82 -5.56 -4.54
N TRP A 70 -4.80 -6.69 -3.83
CA TRP A 70 -5.60 -7.87 -4.20
C TRP A 70 -7.11 -7.61 -4.20
N VAL A 71 -7.62 -6.91 -3.19
CA VAL A 71 -9.04 -6.54 -3.09
C VAL A 71 -9.44 -5.66 -4.27
N LEU A 72 -8.68 -4.58 -4.54
CA LEU A 72 -8.97 -3.65 -5.64
C LEU A 72 -8.86 -4.32 -7.00
N ASN A 73 -7.86 -5.18 -7.22
CA ASN A 73 -7.71 -5.93 -8.45
C ASN A 73 -8.93 -6.83 -8.71
N THR A 74 -9.42 -7.49 -7.65
CA THR A 74 -10.60 -8.36 -7.74
C THR A 74 -11.87 -7.55 -7.99
N LEU A 75 -12.04 -6.39 -7.37
CA LEU A 75 -13.18 -5.49 -7.60
C LEU A 75 -13.16 -4.93 -9.03
N ALA A 76 -12.01 -4.46 -9.51
CA ALA A 76 -11.85 -3.96 -10.87
C ALA A 76 -12.21 -5.03 -11.92
N ALA A 77 -11.79 -6.27 -11.67
CA ALA A 77 -12.15 -7.41 -12.51
C ALA A 77 -13.65 -7.79 -12.47
N ARG A 78 -14.43 -7.27 -11.51
CA ARG A 78 -15.87 -7.51 -11.40
C ARG A 78 -16.71 -6.34 -11.91
N GLU A 79 -16.28 -5.11 -11.69
CA GLU A 79 -17.03 -3.90 -12.04
C GLU A 79 -16.89 -3.49 -13.52
N ASN A 80 -15.74 -3.78 -14.15
CA ASN A 80 -15.43 -3.32 -15.51
C ASN A 80 -15.05 -4.46 -16.48
N ALA A 81 -15.53 -5.68 -16.26
CA ALA A 81 -15.16 -6.81 -17.12
C ALA A 81 -15.77 -6.68 -18.52
N THR A 82 -15.07 -6.00 -19.43
CA THR A 82 -15.27 -6.21 -20.85
C THR A 82 -14.63 -7.55 -21.23
N LEU A 83 -15.04 -8.15 -22.37
CA LEU A 83 -14.41 -9.37 -22.88
C LEU A 83 -12.88 -9.22 -23.01
N LYS A 84 -12.41 -8.02 -23.35
CA LYS A 84 -10.98 -7.71 -23.47
C LYS A 84 -10.26 -7.83 -22.12
N ASP A 85 -10.87 -7.39 -21.04
CA ASP A 85 -10.26 -7.44 -19.71
C ASP A 85 -10.22 -8.89 -19.18
N ALA A 86 -11.25 -9.69 -19.47
CA ALA A 86 -11.25 -11.12 -19.19
C ALA A 86 -10.15 -11.87 -19.97
N VAL A 87 -9.94 -11.53 -21.24
CA VAL A 87 -8.88 -12.14 -22.07
C VAL A 87 -7.50 -11.73 -21.55
N ASN A 88 -7.28 -10.46 -21.21
CA ASN A 88 -6.00 -9.99 -20.66
C ASN A 88 -5.66 -10.68 -19.33
N ARG A 89 -6.67 -10.92 -18.48
CA ARG A 89 -6.50 -11.70 -17.26
C ARG A 89 -6.06 -13.13 -17.56
N LEU A 90 -6.71 -13.80 -18.51
CA LEU A 90 -6.34 -15.17 -18.91
C LEU A 90 -4.90 -15.26 -19.41
N ILE A 91 -4.43 -14.25 -20.15
CA ILE A 91 -3.05 -14.16 -20.63
C ILE A 91 -2.08 -14.04 -19.44
N SER A 92 -2.37 -13.15 -18.48
CA SER A 92 -1.54 -13.00 -17.28
C SER A 92 -1.48 -14.27 -16.45
N ASP A 93 -2.61 -14.96 -16.28
CA ASP A 93 -2.69 -16.23 -15.57
C ASP A 93 -1.87 -17.32 -16.28
N ALA A 94 -1.89 -17.35 -17.63
CA ALA A 94 -1.07 -18.27 -18.43
C ALA A 94 0.45 -17.98 -18.29
N ASP A 95 0.84 -16.71 -18.23
CA ASP A 95 2.23 -16.31 -18.01
C ASP A 95 2.72 -16.66 -16.60
N GLU A 96 1.84 -16.63 -15.61
CA GLU A 96 2.13 -17.09 -14.25
C GLU A 96 2.30 -18.62 -14.20
N LEU A 97 1.42 -19.38 -14.86
CA LEU A 97 1.56 -20.83 -15.01
C LEU A 97 2.87 -21.21 -15.70
N ARG A 98 3.25 -20.47 -16.75
CA ARG A 98 4.53 -20.69 -17.44
C ARG A 98 5.72 -20.46 -16.51
N ARG A 99 5.68 -19.41 -15.70
CA ARG A 99 6.72 -19.14 -14.68
C ARG A 99 6.79 -20.26 -13.63
N PHE A 100 5.66 -20.85 -13.26
CA PHE A 100 5.66 -22.01 -12.36
C PHE A 100 6.32 -23.23 -12.99
N ILE A 101 6.04 -23.54 -14.27
CA ILE A 101 6.71 -24.62 -14.99
C ILE A 101 8.23 -24.38 -15.06
N ASP A 102 8.63 -23.15 -15.38
CA ASP A 102 10.06 -22.79 -15.49
C ASP A 102 10.78 -22.79 -14.12
N SER A 103 10.02 -22.71 -13.02
CA SER A 103 10.54 -22.70 -11.64
C SER A 103 10.36 -24.04 -10.91
N ASP A 104 9.68 -25.02 -11.51
CA ASP A 104 9.46 -26.35 -10.93
C ASP A 104 10.60 -27.28 -11.35
N PRO A 105 11.50 -27.69 -10.43
CA PRO A 105 12.60 -28.59 -10.74
C PRO A 105 12.16 -30.04 -11.04
N ALA A 106 10.85 -30.34 -10.98
CA ALA A 106 10.28 -31.65 -11.25
C ALA A 106 9.43 -31.75 -12.53
N ALA A 107 9.33 -30.68 -13.34
CA ALA A 107 8.65 -30.68 -14.63
C ALA A 107 9.54 -31.13 -15.80
#